data_AF-A0A941TX91-F1
#
_entry.id   AF-A0A941TX91-F1
#
_cell.length_a   1.000
_cell.length_b   1.000
_cell.length_c   1.000
_cell.angle_alpha   90.00
_cell.angle_beta   90.00
_cell.angle_gamma   90.00
#
_symmetry.space_group_name_H-M   'P 1'
#
loop_
_entity.id
_entity.type
_entity.pdbx_description
1 polymer ?
#
loop_
_entity_poly.entity_id
_entity_poly.type
_entity_poly.pdbx_seq_one_letter_code
_entity_poly.pdbx_strand_id
1 'polypeptide(L)' 'MAGYRIYYGLSASDLSQVVDAGVDLQSYVIDNLGRGTWYFAVRAVTQLGVESDLSQIVSKTID' A
#
# COMPACT_ATOMS: atom_id res chain seq x y z
N MET A 1 11.24 14.81 -2.19
CA MET A 1 9.77 14.80 -2.03
C MET A 1 9.40 13.68 -1.07
N ALA A 2 8.56 13.94 -0.07
CA ALA A 2 8.15 12.94 0.92
C ALA A 2 6.84 12.33 0.42
N GLY A 3 6.79 11.03 0.17
CA GLY A 3 5.66 10.37 -0.50
C GLY A 3 5.01 9.30 0.37
N TYR A 4 4.05 8.60 -0.23
CA TYR A 4 3.44 7.41 0.37
C TYR A 4 3.72 6.17 -0.48
N ARG A 5 4.10 5.08 0.18
CA ARG A 5 4.16 3.74 -0.44
C ARG A 5 3.02 2.89 0.07
N ILE A 6 2.30 2.31 -0.88
CA ILE A 6 1.19 1.40 -0.63
C ILE A 6 1.72 -0.01 -0.86
N TYR A 7 1.68 -0.82 0.19
CA TYR A 7 2.03 -2.23 0.18
C TYR A 7 0.76 -3.04 0.13
N TYR A 8 0.65 -3.97 -0.79
CA TYR A 8 -0.52 -4.82 -0.93
C TYR A 8 -0.16 -6.24 -1.36
N GLY A 9 -1.08 -7.17 -1.16
CA GLY A 9 -0.88 -8.57 -1.51
C GLY A 9 -2.05 -9.44 -1.10
N LEU A 10 -1.96 -10.74 -1.41
CA LEU A 10 -2.97 -11.72 -1.00
C LEU A 10 -2.78 -12.24 0.43
N SER A 11 -1.71 -11.81 1.10
CA SER A 11 -1.33 -12.23 2.45
C SER A 11 -1.06 -11.02 3.34
N ALA A 12 -1.66 -10.96 4.53
CA ALA A 12 -1.44 -9.86 5.49
C ALA A 12 0.02 -9.76 5.96
N SER A 13 0.71 -10.89 6.03
CA SER A 13 2.10 -11.00 6.44
C SER A 13 3.10 -10.82 5.29
N ASP A 14 2.64 -10.88 4.04
CA ASP A 14 3.47 -10.82 2.85
C ASP A 14 2.82 -9.90 1.79
N LEU A 15 3.14 -8.61 1.92
CA LEU A 15 2.69 -7.56 1.00
C LEU A 15 3.75 -7.37 -0.09
N SER A 16 3.90 -8.38 -0.95
CA SER A 16 4.92 -8.41 -2.00
C SER A 16 4.76 -7.30 -3.04
N GLN A 17 3.55 -6.78 -3.23
CA GLN A 17 3.29 -5.71 -4.19
C GLN A 17 3.47 -4.34 -3.52
N VAL A 18 4.17 -3.44 -4.21
CA VAL A 18 4.42 -2.07 -3.72
C VAL A 18 4.10 -1.07 -4.82
N VAL A 19 3.31 -0.06 -4.48
CA VAL A 19 2.98 1.07 -5.33
C VAL A 19 3.50 2.34 -4.67
N ASP A 20 4.24 3.14 -5.43
CA ASP A 20 4.65 4.48 -4.99
C ASP A 20 3.56 5.47 -5.44
N ALA A 21 2.75 5.95 -4.48
CA ALA A 21 1.66 6.88 -4.75
C ALA A 21 2.15 8.35 -4.81
N GLY A 22 3.44 8.61 -4.61
CA GLY A 22 3.99 9.96 -4.60
C GLY A 22 3.51 10.81 -3.42
N VAL A 23 3.86 12.10 -3.45
CA VAL A 23 3.66 13.08 -2.35
C VAL A 23 2.28 13.76 -2.36
N ASP A 24 1.64 13.82 -3.51
CA ASP A 24 0.45 14.67 -3.73
C ASP A 24 -0.87 13.89 -3.79
N LEU A 25 -0.81 12.55 -3.82
CA LEU A 25 -2.00 11.71 -3.90
C LEU A 25 -2.50 11.31 -2.51
N GLN A 26 -3.68 11.78 -2.14
CA GLN A 26 -4.42 11.31 -0.96
C GLN A 26 -5.21 10.02 -1.23
N SER A 27 -5.51 9.73 -2.50
CA SER A 27 -6.27 8.56 -2.93
C SER A 27 -5.58 7.89 -4.11
N TYR A 28 -5.40 6.58 -4.02
CA TYR A 28 -4.89 5.76 -5.11
C TYR A 28 -5.81 4.57 -5.34
N VAL A 29 -6.12 4.27 -6.60
CA VAL A 29 -6.96 3.14 -6.99
C VAL A 29 -6.06 2.09 -7.62
N ILE A 30 -6.00 0.91 -6.98
CA ILE A 30 -5.36 -0.27 -7.54
C ILE A 30 -6.44 -1.04 -8.31
N ASP A 31 -6.33 -1.03 -9.63
CA ASP A 31 -7.20 -1.80 -10.51
C ASP A 31 -6.55 -3.17 -10.85
N ASN A 32 -7.29 -4.03 -11.57
CA ASN A 32 -6.83 -5.35 -11.99
C ASN A 32 -6.45 -6.31 -10.85
N LEU A 33 -7.11 -6.16 -9.70
CA LEU A 33 -7.02 -7.10 -8.58
C LEU A 33 -7.88 -8.33 -8.88
N GLY A 34 -7.25 -9.51 -8.93
CA GLY A 34 -7.97 -10.77 -9.10
C GLY A 34 -8.90 -11.10 -7.94
N ARG A 35 -9.78 -12.09 -8.13
CA ARG A 35 -10.63 -12.61 -7.04
C ARG A 35 -9.77 -13.12 -5.88
N GLY A 36 -10.19 -12.82 -4.66
CA GLY A 36 -9.50 -13.20 -3.44
C GLY A 36 -9.52 -12.12 -2.36
N THR A 37 -8.93 -12.43 -1.21
CA THR A 37 -8.75 -11.47 -0.12
C THR A 37 -7.43 -10.74 -0.29
N TRP A 38 -7.51 -9.45 -0.57
CA TRP A 38 -6.37 -8.56 -0.67
C TRP A 38 -6.16 -7.81 0.62
N TYR A 39 -4.91 -7.57 0.97
CA TYR A 39 -4.47 -6.82 2.12
C TYR A 39 -3.73 -5.58 1.63
N PHE A 40 -3.94 -4.45 2.30
CA PHE A 40 -3.35 -3.17 1.96
C PHE A 40 -2.81 -2.51 3.23
N ALA A 41 -1.62 -1.93 3.13
CA ALA A 41 -0.99 -1.13 4.16
C ALA A 41 -0.25 0.03 3.51
N VAL A 42 -0.04 1.12 4.24
CA VAL A 42 0.62 2.31 3.73
C VAL A 42 1.77 2.69 4.64
N ARG A 43 2.88 3.15 4.06
CA ARG A 43 4.02 3.75 4.77
C ARG A 43 4.24 5.16 4.25
N ALA A 44 4.43 6.10 5.17
CA ALA A 44 4.93 7.42 4.82
C ALA A 44 6.44 7.34 4.59
N VAL A 45 6.93 7.89 3.49
CA VAL A 45 8.34 7.93 3.14
C VAL A 45 8.79 9.39 3.16
N THR A 46 9.79 9.70 3.97
CA THR A 46 10.35 11.04 4.05
C THR A 46 11.20 11.37 2.81
N GLN A 47 11.56 12.65 2.64
CA GLN A 47 12.43 13.08 1.53
C GLN A 47 13.81 12.42 1.53
N LEU A 48 14.24 11.89 2.67
CA LEU A 48 15.52 11.19 2.86
C LEU A 48 15.40 9.67 2.57
N GLY A 49 14.23 9.20 2.13
CA GLY A 49 13.97 7.78 1.91
C GLY A 49 13.71 6.99 3.20
N VAL A 50 13.57 7.66 4.34
CA VAL A 50 13.23 7.01 5.62
C VAL A 50 11.75 6.70 5.63
N GLU A 51 11.41 5.43 5.79
CA GLU A 51 10.03 4.94 5.90
C GLU A 51 9.56 5.00 7.36
N SER A 52 8.32 5.43 7.57
CA SER A 52 7.66 5.38 8.87
C SER A 52 7.17 3.96 9.20
N ASP A 53 6.64 3.80 10.41
CA ASP A 53 5.92 2.59 10.81
C ASP A 53 4.79 2.27 9.82
N LEU A 54 4.53 0.97 9.68
CA LEU A 54 3.47 0.47 8.81
C LEU A 54 2.12 0.94 9.36
N SER A 55 1.27 1.50 8.50
CA SER A 55 -0.12 1.77 8.87
C SER A 55 -0.86 0.45 9.15
N GLN A 56 -2.07 0.57 9.70
CA GLN A 56 -2.95 -0.58 9.90
C GLN A 56 -3.15 -1.34 8.58
N ILE A 57 -2.99 -2.67 8.64
CA ILE A 57 -3.24 -3.54 7.51
C ILE A 57 -4.76 -3.69 7.40
N VAL A 58 -5.33 -3.19 6.31
CA VAL A 58 -6.75 -3.37 5.98
C VAL A 58 -6.89 -4.49 4.96
N SER A 59 -8.03 -5.17 4.94
CA SER A 59 -8.31 -6.21 3.95
C SER A 59 -9.57 -5.91 3.16
N LYS A 60 -9.60 -6.41 1.92
CA LYS A 60 -10.74 -6.33 1.03
C LYS A 60 -10.86 -7.61 0.21
N THR A 61 -12.01 -8.26 0.30
CA THR A 61 -12.32 -9.45 -0.50
C THR A 61 -12.99 -9.05 -1.80
N ILE A 62 -12.48 -9.57 -2.91
CA ILE A 62 -13.00 -9.38 -4.26
C ILE A 62 -13.58 -10.71 -4.73
N ASP A 63 -14.87 -10.70 -5.09
CA ASP A 63 -15.63 -11.81 -5.66
C ASP A 63 -16.05 -11.51 -7.11
#